data_AF-A0A1H5RAQ1-F1
#
_entry.id   AF-A0A1H5RAQ1-F1
#
_cell.length_a   1.000
_cell.length_b   1.000
_cell.length_c   1.000
_cell.angle_alpha   90.00
_cell.angle_beta   90.00
_cell.angle_gamma   90.00
#
_symmetry.space_group_name_H-M   'P 1'
#
loop_
_entity.id
_entity.type
_entity.pdbx_description
1 polymer ?
#
loop_
_entity_poly.entity_id
_entity_poly.type
_entity_poly.pdbx_seq_one_letter_code
_entity_poly.pdbx_strand_id
1 'polypeptide(L)'
;MLAYIIGVVLFALGICVSVALHEAGHMVTAKAFGMKVRRYFVGFGPTVFSWRRGETEYGLKWIPLGGFCDIAGMTALDEVTPDEAPRAMWRFKT
;
A
#
# COMPACT_ATOMS: atom_id res chain seq x y z
N MET A 1 26.27 5.57 23.79
CA MET A 1 26.13 4.47 22.81
C MET A 1 24.70 3.93 22.77
N LEU A 2 24.14 3.43 23.88
CA LEU A 2 22.78 2.88 23.92
C LEU A 2 21.69 3.85 23.44
N ALA A 3 21.67 5.08 23.98
CA ALA A 3 20.68 6.09 23.57
C ALA A 3 20.75 6.45 22.08
N TYR A 4 21.95 6.45 21.50
CA TYR A 4 22.14 6.69 20.07
C TYR A 4 21.54 5.56 19.23
N ILE A 5 21.81 4.29 19.58
CA ILE A 5 21.23 3.13 18.91
C ILE A 5 19.71 3.15 18.99
N ILE A 6 19.15 3.44 20.17
CA ILE A 6 17.70 3.58 20.36
C ILE A 6 17.15 4.68 19.46
N GLY A 7 17.80 5.85 19.42
CA GLY A 7 17.38 6.97 18.56
C GLY A 7 17.34 6.60 17.08
N VAL A 8 18.37 5.89 16.59
CA VAL A 8 18.42 5.42 15.20
C VAL A 8 17.30 4.42 14.90
N VAL A 9 17.04 3.46 15.80
CA VAL A 9 15.95 2.48 15.62
C VAL A 9 14.59 3.16 15.62
N LEU A 10 14.33 4.08 16.55
CA LEU A 10 13.07 4.83 16.60
C LEU A 10 12.86 5.70 15.36
N PHE A 11 13.92 6.34 14.87
CA PHE A 11 13.87 7.12 13.64
C PHE A 11 13.51 6.23 12.44
N ALA A 12 14.18 5.09 12.28
CA ALA A 12 13.89 4.13 11.22
C ALA A 12 12.45 3.61 11.31
N LEU A 13 11.97 3.28 12.52
CA LEU A 13 10.59 2.87 12.75
C LEU A 13 9.60 3.99 12.39
N GLY A 14 9.92 5.24 12.74
CA GLY A 14 9.12 6.41 12.39
C GLY A 14 8.96 6.57 10.88
N ILE A 15 10.04 6.38 10.11
CA ILE A 15 9.96 6.37 8.64
C ILE A 15 9.07 5.24 8.14
N CYS A 16 9.20 4.03 8.69
CA CYS A 16 8.35 2.89 8.31
C CYS A 16 6.85 3.20 8.53
N VAL A 17 6.51 3.78 9.68
CA VAL A 17 5.14 4.20 10.01
C VAL A 17 4.67 5.31 9.07
N SER A 18 5.53 6.30 8.78
CA SER A 18 5.18 7.40 7.87
C SER A 18 4.85 6.89 6.46
N VAL A 19 5.62 5.95 5.93
CA VAL A 19 5.33 5.35 4.61
C VAL A 19 4.04 4.53 4.66
N ALA A 20 3.85 3.72 5.70
CA ALA A 20 2.61 2.96 5.87
C ALA A 20 1.37 3.88 5.90
N LEU A 21 1.45 5.03 6.58
CA LEU A 21 0.39 6.03 6.63
C LEU A 21 0.17 6.72 5.27
N HIS A 22 1.24 7.04 4.53
CA HIS A 22 1.15 7.61 3.19
C HIS A 22 0.38 6.67 2.25
N GLU A 23 0.77 5.40 2.19
CA GLU A 23 0.09 4.39 1.38
C GLU A 23 -1.35 4.15 1.85
N ALA A 24 -1.61 4.26 3.16
CA ALA A 24 -2.96 4.14 3.70
C ALA A 24 -3.85 5.30 3.25
N GLY A 25 -3.28 6.50 3.09
CA GLY A 25 -3.95 7.66 2.51
C GLY A 25 -4.44 7.39 1.09
N HIS A 26 -3.59 6.82 0.23
CA HIS A 26 -3.98 6.39 -1.12
C HIS A 26 -5.12 5.37 -1.09
N MET A 27 -4.99 4.33 -0.26
CA MET A 27 -6.01 3.29 -0.13
C MET A 27 -7.35 3.86 0.33
N VAL A 28 -7.37 4.66 1.41
CA VAL A 28 -8.60 5.22 1.97
C VAL A 28 -9.27 6.13 0.95
N THR A 29 -8.50 6.97 0.27
CA THR A 29 -9.01 7.87 -0.77
C THR A 29 -9.60 7.06 -1.93
N ALA A 30 -8.86 6.09 -2.48
CA ALA A 30 -9.33 5.24 -3.56
C ALA A 30 -10.64 4.51 -3.20
N LYS A 31 -10.73 3.95 -1.99
CA LYS A 31 -11.95 3.29 -1.50
C LYS A 31 -13.11 4.27 -1.33
N ALA A 32 -12.86 5.48 -0.84
CA ALA A 32 -13.88 6.52 -0.67
C ALA A 32 -14.49 6.96 -2.01
N PHE A 33 -13.69 6.99 -3.08
CA PHE A 33 -14.16 7.27 -4.44
C PHE A 33 -14.73 6.03 -5.16
N GLY A 34 -14.78 4.87 -4.52
CA GLY A 34 -15.32 3.64 -5.11
C GLY A 34 -14.36 2.91 -6.06
N MET A 35 -13.08 3.29 -6.09
CA MET A 35 -12.06 2.58 -6.87
C MET A 35 -11.78 1.19 -6.27
N LYS A 36 -11.28 0.27 -7.10
CA LYS A 36 -10.86 -1.07 -6.65
C LYS A 36 -9.44 -1.02 -6.10
N VAL A 37 -9.28 -1.33 -4.81
CA VAL A 37 -7.95 -1.55 -4.21
C VAL A 37 -7.70 -3.05 -4.08
N ARG A 38 -6.72 -3.56 -4.82
CA ARG A 38 -6.34 -4.98 -4.84
C ARG A 38 -5.47 -5.33 -3.65
N ARG A 39 -4.42 -4.55 -3.40
CA ARG A 39 -3.40 -4.85 -2.40
C ARG A 39 -2.93 -3.60 -1.66
N TYR A 40 -2.62 -3.75 -0.38
CA TYR A 40 -1.96 -2.76 0.45
C TYR A 40 -0.85 -3.46 1.23
N PHE A 41 0.40 -3.09 0.97
CA PHE A 41 1.54 -3.72 1.62
C PHE A 41 2.51 -2.68 2.14
N VAL A 42 3.10 -2.99 3.28
CA VAL A 42 4.23 -2.25 3.84
C VAL A 42 5.50 -3.05 3.57
N GLY A 43 6.52 -2.37 3.04
CA GLY A 43 7.81 -2.93 2.67
C GLY A 43 7.91 -3.54 1.27
N PHE A 44 9.03 -4.21 1.02
CA PHE A 44 9.41 -4.85 -0.24
C PHE A 44 9.96 -6.28 -0.05
N GLY A 45 10.01 -7.05 -1.14
CA GLY A 45 10.58 -8.40 -1.16
C GLY A 45 9.57 -9.53 -0.92
N PRO A 46 9.96 -10.66 -0.32
CA PRO A 46 9.04 -11.75 -0.04
C PRO A 46 7.99 -11.33 0.99
N THR A 47 6.78 -11.86 0.85
CA THR A 47 5.69 -11.67 1.82
C THR A 47 6.02 -12.41 3.11
N VAL A 48 6.06 -11.68 4.23
CA VAL A 48 6.19 -12.27 5.57
C VAL A 48 4.84 -12.71 6.08
N PHE A 49 3.85 -11.84 5.90
CA PHE A 49 2.50 -12.08 6.33
C PHE A 49 1.54 -11.31 5.43
N SER A 50 0.42 -11.93 5.05
CA SER A 50 -0.70 -11.23 4.44
C SER A 50 -2.02 -11.83 4.88
N TRP A 51 -3.07 -11.02 4.81
CA TRP A 51 -4.45 -11.44 5.03
C TRP A 51 -5.36 -10.67 4.09
N ARG A 52 -6.46 -11.30 3.67
CA ARG A 52 -7.47 -10.65 2.83
C ARG A 52 -8.64 -10.16 3.65
N ARG A 53 -9.04 -8.90 3.47
CA ARG A 53 -10.25 -8.35 4.07
C ARG A 53 -11.12 -7.74 2.97
N GLY A 54 -12.24 -8.40 2.70
CA GLY A 54 -13.10 -8.08 1.55
C GLY A 54 -12.35 -8.33 0.24
N GLU A 55 -12.15 -7.28 -0.53
CA GLU A 55 -11.49 -7.34 -1.83
C GLU A 55 -10.00 -6.95 -1.82
N THR A 56 -9.50 -6.45 -0.70
CA THR A 56 -8.11 -5.98 -0.57
C THR A 56 -7.28 -6.97 0.23
N GLU A 57 -6.12 -7.35 -0.29
CA GLU A 57 -5.09 -8.06 0.44
C GLU A 57 -4.19 -7.07 1.19
N TYR A 58 -4.04 -7.28 2.48
CA TYR A 58 -3.20 -6.49 3.36
C TYR A 58 -1.98 -7.31 3.74
N GLY A 59 -0.80 -6.72 3.86
CA GLY A 59 0.33 -7.47 4.38
C GLY A 59 1.60 -6.70 4.64
N LEU A 60 2.60 -7.45 5.11
CA LEU A 60 3.93 -6.99 5.42
C LEU A 60 4.95 -7.80 4.63
N LYS A 61 5.93 -7.09 4.08
CA LYS A 61 7.04 -7.64 3.30
C LYS A 61 8.33 -7.62 4.14
N TRP A 62 9.29 -8.45 3.74
CA TRP A 62 10.50 -8.68 4.55
C TRP A 62 11.38 -7.45 4.74
N ILE A 63 11.47 -6.59 3.72
CA ILE A 63 12.29 -5.37 3.77
C ILE A 63 11.36 -4.21 4.13
N PRO A 64 11.42 -3.63 5.34
CA PRO A 64 10.48 -2.59 5.79
C PRO A 64 10.78 -1.20 5.22
N LEU A 65 11.46 -1.12 4.08
CA LEU A 65 11.92 0.14 3.47
C LEU A 65 10.99 0.63 2.37
N GLY A 66 9.71 0.81 2.66
CA GLY A 66 8.75 1.31 1.67
C GLY A 66 7.33 0.78 1.88
N GLY A 67 6.54 0.79 0.82
CA GLY A 67 5.18 0.25 0.78
C GLY A 67 4.58 0.45 -0.61
N PHE A 68 3.44 -0.18 -0.86
CA PHE A 68 2.67 0.08 -2.06
C PHE A 68 1.18 -0.16 -1.83
N CYS A 69 0.36 0.68 -2.45
CA CYS A 69 -1.07 0.50 -2.60
C CYS A 69 -1.40 0.21 -4.07
N ASP A 70 -1.86 -1.01 -4.36
CA ASP A 70 -2.24 -1.46 -5.70
C ASP A 70 -3.71 -1.15 -5.96
N ILE A 71 -3.95 -0.07 -6.69
CA ILE A 71 -5.28 0.35 -7.15
C ILE A 71 -5.41 -0.08 -8.62
N ALA A 72 -6.53 -0.72 -8.98
CA ALA A 72 -6.75 -1.10 -10.37
C ALA A 72 -6.71 0.14 -11.26
N GLY A 73 -5.87 0.11 -12.28
CA GLY A 73 -5.73 1.13 -13.29
C GLY A 73 -4.82 2.30 -12.97
N MET A 74 -3.79 2.10 -12.14
CA MET A 74 -2.82 3.15 -11.83
C MET A 74 -1.89 3.52 -12.98
N THR A 75 -1.65 2.60 -13.92
CA THR A 75 -0.72 2.82 -15.04
C THR A 75 -1.31 2.30 -16.35
N ALA A 76 -0.78 2.78 -17.47
CA ALA A 76 -1.20 2.32 -18.79
C ALA A 76 -0.87 0.84 -19.08
N LEU A 77 0.04 0.25 -18.30
CA LEU A 77 0.43 -1.15 -18.40
C LEU A 77 -0.33 -2.05 -17.41
N ASP A 78 -1.22 -1.47 -16.59
CA ASP A 78 -1.96 -2.24 -15.60
C ASP A 78 -3.07 -3.05 -16.29
N GLU A 79 -2.94 -4.37 -16.23
CA GLU A 79 -3.99 -5.27 -16.69
C GLU A 79 -5.20 -5.15 -15.76
N VAL A 80 -6.31 -4.67 -16.30
CA VAL A 80 -7.57 -4.51 -15.56
C VAL A 80 -8.60 -5.47 -16.12
N THR A 81 -9.14 -6.30 -15.25
CA THR A 81 -10.15 -7.28 -15.64
C THR A 81 -11.49 -6.60 -15.94
N PRO A 82 -12.41 -7.25 -16.69
CA PRO A 82 -13.72 -6.68 -16.99
C PRO A 82 -14.53 -6.29 -15.74
N ASP A 83 -14.37 -7.00 -14.62
CA ASP A 83 -15.03 -6.69 -13.34
C ASP A 83 -14.38 -5.51 -12.58
N GLU A 84 -13.10 -5.24 -12.82
CA GLU A 84 -12.37 -4.11 -12.25
C GLU A 84 -12.54 -2.83 -13.07
N ALA A 85 -12.76 -2.94 -14.38
CA ALA A 85 -12.83 -1.82 -15.32
C ALA A 85 -13.80 -0.69 -14.93
N PRO A 86 -14.99 -0.96 -14.33
CA PRO A 86 -15.88 0.11 -13.85
C PRO A 86 -15.32 0.89 -12.67
N ARG A 87 -14.38 0.31 -11.92
CA ARG A 87 -13.79 0.85 -10.70
C ARG A 87 -12.29 1.14 -10.85
N ALA A 88 -11.79 1.18 -12.08
CA ALA A 88 -10.40 1.49 -12.38
C ALA A 88 -10.13 2.99 -12.20
N MET A 89 -8.94 3.33 -11.70
CA MET A 89 -8.54 4.70 -11.34
C MET A 89 -8.71 5.67 -12.51
N TRP A 90 -8.28 5.32 -13.72
CA TRP A 90 -8.39 6.20 -14.90
C TRP A 90 -9.84 6.55 -15.31
N ARG A 91 -10.85 5.85 -14.79
CA ARG A 91 -12.27 6.18 -15.03
C ARG A 91 -12.76 7.34 -14.18
N PHE A 92 -12.10 7.59 -13.06
CA PHE A 92 -12.41 8.71 -12.18
C PHE A 92 -11.57 9.89 -12.65
N LYS A 93 -12.24 10.92 -13.15
CA LYS A 93 -11.58 12.19 -13.45
C LYS A 93 -11.23 12.85 -12.12
N THR A 94 -9.92 13.04 -11.88
CA THR A 94 -9.42 13.97 -10.85
C THR A 94 -9.83 15.39 -11.16
#